data_AF-A0A5Q4GEX4-F1
#
_entry.id   AF-A0A5Q4GEX4-F1
#
_cell.length_a   1.000
_cell.length_b   1.000
_cell.length_c   1.000
_cell.angle_alpha   90.00
_cell.angle_beta   90.00
_cell.angle_gamma   90.00
#
_symmetry.space_group_name_H-M   'P 1'
#
loop_
_entity.id
_entity.type
_entity.pdbx_description
1 polymer ?
#
loop_
_entity_poly.entity_id
_entity_poly.type
_entity_poly.pdbx_seq_one_letter_code
_entity_poly.pdbx_strand_id
1 'polypeptide(L)'
;MIGQRTNAPSNNLRTPGSRGRPYVARSVIPATVLLLATFLVACGGGTGTPTSVTGVSVTLASVEIAVGEQTSASATVQGTGGPSQSVTWSTSDSAIATVDAGGLVSGAGTGTADIVATSQADGTVSGTAAITVVPALAVNCSAPQALTGAITTDTTVDRDCYDVTGVVTVSGGATLTIEPGTIMRFANTSGVKVEIDGALIAAGTASEPIVLRGMVATPAAWLGLHVRSGDPRNVLDHVTVEYAGRHNTSFHNSAQTQFRSGVRLA
;
A
#
# COMPACT_ATOMS: atom_id res chain seq x y z
N MET A 1 -16.56 -74.80 0.91
CA MET A 1 -17.35 -74.82 2.15
C MET A 1 -17.98 -73.46 2.34
N ILE A 2 -19.32 -73.40 2.35
CA ILE A 2 -20.24 -72.55 3.17
C ILE A 2 -19.77 -71.11 3.44
N GLY A 3 -20.44 -70.00 3.11
CA GLY A 3 -21.83 -69.67 2.74
C GLY A 3 -22.11 -68.25 3.33
N GLN A 4 -22.30 -67.21 2.50
CA GLN A 4 -23.57 -66.47 2.26
C GLN A 4 -24.12 -65.70 3.50
N ARG A 5 -24.62 -64.45 3.47
CA ARG A 5 -25.39 -63.70 2.44
C ARG A 5 -25.78 -62.29 2.98
N THR A 6 -25.80 -61.26 2.11
CA THR A 6 -26.86 -60.21 1.88
C THR A 6 -27.33 -59.29 3.03
N ASN A 7 -27.78 -58.03 2.90
CA ASN A 7 -28.42 -57.24 1.83
C ASN A 7 -28.46 -55.74 2.27
N ALA A 8 -28.37 -54.80 1.32
CA ALA A 8 -29.02 -53.47 1.38
C ALA A 8 -30.48 -53.62 0.86
N PRO A 9 -31.46 -52.64 0.86
CA PRO A 9 -31.28 -51.19 0.61
C PRO A 9 -32.37 -50.21 1.22
N SER A 10 -32.28 -48.91 0.87
CA SER A 10 -33.32 -47.83 0.71
C SER A 10 -34.32 -47.51 1.86
N ASN A 11 -34.88 -46.30 2.09
CA ASN A 11 -35.30 -45.20 1.22
C ASN A 11 -35.66 -43.93 2.07
N ASN A 12 -35.70 -42.77 1.41
CA ASN A 12 -36.04 -41.40 1.88
C ASN A 12 -37.45 -41.21 2.48
N LEU A 13 -37.70 -40.12 3.25
CA LEU A 13 -38.72 -39.07 2.97
C LEU A 13 -38.97 -38.06 4.14
N ARG A 14 -38.87 -36.75 3.79
CA ARG A 14 -39.72 -35.56 4.16
C ARG A 14 -39.74 -34.97 5.60
N THR A 15 -39.54 -33.64 5.64
CA THR A 15 -39.95 -32.68 6.70
C THR A 15 -41.44 -32.28 6.58
N PRO A 16 -42.12 -31.92 7.68
CA PRO A 16 -42.68 -30.54 7.82
C PRO A 16 -42.75 -30.00 9.28
N GLY A 17 -43.01 -28.69 9.47
CA GLY A 17 -42.86 -27.98 10.75
C GLY A 17 -44.09 -27.40 11.46
N SER A 18 -43.81 -26.47 12.40
CA SER A 18 -44.67 -25.45 13.05
C SER A 18 -45.73 -25.82 14.13
N ARG A 19 -45.94 -24.85 15.05
CA ARG A 19 -47.04 -24.63 16.05
C ARG A 19 -46.87 -25.39 17.38
N GLY A 20 -47.17 -24.87 18.57
CA GLY A 20 -47.82 -23.65 19.05
C GLY A 20 -48.01 -23.76 20.59
N ARG A 21 -48.21 -22.61 21.27
CA ARG A 21 -48.50 -22.36 22.72
C ARG A 21 -49.89 -22.95 23.15
N PRO A 22 -50.53 -22.76 24.35
CA PRO A 22 -50.29 -21.83 25.50
C PRO A 22 -50.79 -22.25 26.95
N TYR A 23 -50.62 -21.33 27.96
CA TYR A 23 -51.51 -20.92 29.11
C TYR A 23 -51.99 -21.96 30.21
N VAL A 24 -52.29 -21.70 31.50
CA VAL A 24 -52.90 -20.57 32.29
C VAL A 24 -52.70 -20.73 33.84
N ALA A 25 -52.68 -19.60 34.60
CA ALA A 25 -53.35 -19.28 35.91
C ALA A 25 -52.99 -20.00 37.24
N ARG A 26 -53.18 -19.46 38.48
CA ARG A 26 -53.58 -18.19 39.17
C ARG A 26 -53.45 -18.43 40.70
N SER A 27 -53.16 -17.41 41.54
CA SER A 27 -53.90 -17.02 42.80
C SER A 27 -53.11 -16.40 44.00
N VAL A 28 -53.45 -15.13 44.33
CA VAL A 28 -53.82 -14.45 45.64
C VAL A 28 -52.89 -14.52 46.90
N ILE A 29 -52.14 -13.48 47.36
CA ILE A 29 -52.37 -12.22 48.19
C ILE A 29 -52.54 -12.44 49.74
N PRO A 30 -51.79 -11.78 50.69
CA PRO A 30 -52.23 -10.50 51.35
C PRO A 30 -51.18 -9.46 51.85
N ALA A 31 -51.76 -8.29 52.20
CA ALA A 31 -51.32 -6.93 52.55
C ALA A 31 -50.22 -6.68 53.62
N THR A 32 -49.46 -5.56 53.47
CA THR A 32 -49.19 -4.54 54.55
C THR A 32 -48.42 -3.27 54.07
N VAL A 33 -49.04 -2.09 54.24
CA VAL A 33 -48.57 -0.80 54.85
C VAL A 33 -47.29 -0.05 54.37
N LEU A 34 -47.52 1.20 53.91
CA LEU A 34 -46.77 2.48 54.15
C LEU A 34 -45.30 2.65 53.66
N LEU A 35 -45.09 3.48 52.63
CA LEU A 35 -44.40 4.78 52.77
C LEU A 35 -44.53 5.59 51.46
N LEU A 36 -45.02 6.82 51.58
CA LEU A 36 -45.09 7.81 50.50
C LEU A 36 -43.68 8.41 50.29
N ALA A 37 -42.91 7.86 49.35
CA ALA A 37 -41.67 8.47 48.89
C ALA A 37 -41.92 9.17 47.55
N THR A 38 -42.11 10.49 47.60
CA THR A 38 -42.02 11.35 46.43
C THR A 38 -40.60 11.30 45.89
N PHE A 39 -40.34 10.42 44.92
CA PHE A 39 -39.19 10.59 44.04
C PHE A 39 -39.47 11.80 43.16
N LEU A 40 -38.82 12.92 43.47
CA LEU A 40 -38.57 13.96 42.49
C LEU A 40 -37.87 13.29 41.31
N VAL A 41 -38.60 13.14 40.21
CA VAL A 41 -37.98 13.03 38.88
C VAL A 41 -37.29 14.37 38.64
N ALA A 42 -36.07 14.49 39.15
CA ALA A 42 -35.15 15.48 38.66
C ALA A 42 -34.86 15.08 37.22
N CYS A 43 -35.57 15.72 36.28
CA CYS A 43 -35.17 15.73 34.89
C CYS A 43 -33.81 16.43 34.87
N GLY A 44 -32.73 15.65 35.00
CA GLY A 44 -31.39 16.12 34.73
C GLY A 44 -31.35 16.46 33.26
N GLY A 45 -31.69 17.71 32.93
CA GLY A 45 -31.51 18.27 31.62
C GLY A 45 -30.03 18.19 31.32
N GLY A 46 -29.62 17.12 30.65
CA GLY A 46 -28.28 16.97 30.13
C GLY A 46 -28.07 18.13 29.19
N THR A 47 -27.36 19.16 29.66
CA THR A 47 -26.83 20.21 28.79
C THR A 47 -25.73 19.55 27.99
N GLY A 48 -26.11 18.82 26.94
CA GLY A 48 -25.16 18.41 25.91
C GLY A 48 -24.44 19.68 25.48
N THR A 49 -23.13 19.75 25.69
CA THR A 49 -22.33 20.88 25.22
C THR A 49 -22.67 21.09 23.74
N PRO A 50 -23.05 22.32 23.32
CA PRO A 50 -23.42 22.56 21.94
C PRO A 50 -22.29 22.08 21.02
N THR A 51 -22.67 21.25 20.05
CA THR A 51 -21.75 20.72 19.05
C THR A 51 -21.33 21.85 18.12
N SER A 52 -20.02 22.09 18.02
CA SER A 52 -19.44 23.04 17.06
C SER A 52 -18.28 22.40 16.34
N VAL A 53 -17.99 22.87 15.13
CA VAL A 53 -16.82 22.45 14.35
C VAL A 53 -15.86 23.63 14.28
N THR A 54 -14.60 23.42 14.64
CA THR A 54 -13.57 24.47 14.66
C THR A 54 -12.45 24.24 13.65
N GLY A 55 -12.34 23.03 13.08
CA GLY A 55 -11.34 22.71 12.07
C GLY A 55 -11.46 21.30 11.54
N VAL A 56 -10.81 21.06 10.41
CA VAL A 56 -10.60 19.72 9.84
C VAL A 56 -9.12 19.61 9.49
N SER A 57 -8.45 18.56 9.96
CA SER A 57 -7.08 18.24 9.57
C SER A 57 -7.07 17.06 8.60
N VAL A 58 -6.30 17.17 7.51
CA VAL A 58 -6.15 16.12 6.49
C VAL A 58 -4.72 15.59 6.51
N THR A 59 -4.58 14.27 6.47
CA THR A 59 -3.29 13.57 6.44
C THR A 59 -3.26 12.58 5.29
N LEU A 60 -2.20 12.62 4.48
CA LEU A 60 -1.93 11.66 3.42
C LEU A 60 -0.90 10.62 3.89
N ALA A 61 -1.08 9.36 3.51
CA ALA A 61 -0.08 8.31 3.75
C ALA A 61 1.19 8.51 2.90
N SER A 62 1.04 9.07 1.69
CA SER A 62 2.13 9.57 0.85
C SER A 62 1.74 10.92 0.25
N VAL A 63 2.67 11.87 0.26
CA VAL A 63 2.49 13.20 -0.36
C VAL A 63 2.91 13.22 -1.84
N GLU A 64 3.46 12.10 -2.34
CA GLU A 64 3.87 11.94 -3.72
C GLU A 64 3.54 10.53 -4.25
N ILE A 65 2.86 10.48 -5.40
CA ILE A 65 2.50 9.25 -6.11
C ILE A 65 2.76 9.41 -7.61
N ALA A 66 2.95 8.31 -8.35
CA ALA A 66 3.00 8.35 -9.80
C ALA A 66 1.59 8.32 -10.41
N VAL A 67 1.43 8.69 -11.68
CA VAL A 67 0.18 8.46 -12.41
C VAL A 67 -0.20 6.97 -12.33
N GLY A 68 -1.45 6.66 -12.01
CA GLY A 68 -1.96 5.30 -11.83
C GLY A 68 -1.73 4.69 -10.43
N GLU A 69 -0.85 5.26 -9.61
CA GLU A 69 -0.66 4.84 -8.22
C GLU A 69 -1.73 5.44 -7.29
N GLN A 70 -1.84 4.88 -6.09
CA GLN A 70 -2.82 5.29 -5.08
C GLN A 70 -2.20 5.56 -3.71
N THR A 71 -2.84 6.41 -2.92
CA THR A 71 -2.52 6.63 -1.51
C THR A 71 -3.79 6.86 -0.71
N SER A 72 -3.76 6.62 0.60
CA SER A 72 -4.91 6.89 1.48
C SER A 72 -4.81 8.29 2.09
N ALA A 73 -5.96 8.97 2.14
CA ALA A 73 -6.19 10.19 2.88
C ALA A 73 -7.05 9.88 4.11
N SER A 74 -6.78 10.59 5.21
CA SER A 74 -7.59 10.55 6.43
C SER A 74 -7.88 11.96 6.91
N ALA A 75 -9.01 12.15 7.58
CA ALA A 75 -9.42 13.43 8.14
C ALA A 75 -9.80 13.31 9.61
N THR A 76 -9.61 14.38 10.39
CA THR A 76 -10.08 14.48 11.77
C THR A 76 -10.82 15.80 11.95
N VAL A 77 -12.08 15.71 12.40
CA VAL A 77 -12.95 16.88 12.63
C VAL A 77 -12.80 17.32 14.09
N GLN A 78 -12.38 18.57 14.27
CA GLN A 78 -12.10 19.18 15.56
C GLN A 78 -13.27 20.08 15.98
N GLY A 79 -13.56 20.14 17.28
CA GLY A 79 -14.59 21.04 17.80
C GLY A 79 -15.10 20.68 19.20
N THR A 80 -16.18 21.32 19.63
CA THR A 80 -16.79 21.10 20.95
C THR A 80 -18.00 20.16 20.86
N GLY A 81 -18.36 19.52 21.97
CA GLY A 81 -19.58 18.70 22.04
C GLY A 81 -19.53 17.37 21.28
N GLY A 82 -18.38 16.98 20.74
CA GLY A 82 -18.20 15.73 19.99
C GLY A 82 -18.84 15.78 18.59
N PRO A 83 -18.35 16.66 17.69
CA PRO A 83 -18.89 16.75 16.35
C PRO A 83 -18.71 15.45 15.57
N SER A 84 -19.61 15.21 14.61
CA SER A 84 -19.48 14.09 13.67
C SER A 84 -18.12 14.11 12.98
N GLN A 85 -17.49 12.94 12.85
CA GLN A 85 -16.22 12.77 12.16
C GLN A 85 -16.39 12.51 10.65
N SER A 86 -17.64 12.45 10.16
CA SER A 86 -17.92 12.25 8.74
C SER A 86 -17.52 13.47 7.92
N VAL A 87 -16.82 13.24 6.82
CA VAL A 87 -16.39 14.27 5.87
C VAL A 87 -16.84 13.94 4.46
N THR A 88 -16.91 14.96 3.62
CA THR A 88 -17.04 14.83 2.17
C THR A 88 -15.71 15.19 1.52
N TRP A 89 -15.22 14.33 0.65
CA TRP A 89 -13.95 14.52 -0.06
C TRP A 89 -14.15 15.22 -1.40
N SER A 90 -13.18 16.06 -1.77
CA SER A 90 -13.05 16.61 -3.11
C SER A 90 -11.56 16.84 -3.46
N THR A 91 -11.31 17.13 -4.74
CA THR A 91 -9.99 17.48 -5.28
C THR A 91 -10.07 18.85 -5.95
N SER A 92 -8.98 19.62 -5.89
CA SER A 92 -8.89 20.88 -6.64
C SER A 92 -8.77 20.67 -8.15
N ASP A 93 -8.23 19.53 -8.59
CA ASP A 93 -8.05 19.18 -10.00
C ASP A 93 -8.11 17.67 -10.22
N SER A 94 -9.21 17.20 -10.80
CA SER A 94 -9.44 15.78 -11.09
C SER A 94 -8.65 15.26 -12.29
N ALA A 95 -8.08 16.14 -13.13
CA ALA A 95 -7.15 15.73 -14.17
C ALA A 95 -5.77 15.35 -13.58
N ILE A 96 -5.45 15.83 -12.39
CA ILE A 96 -4.19 15.52 -11.67
C ILE A 96 -4.41 14.38 -10.68
N ALA A 97 -5.36 14.52 -9.75
CA ALA A 97 -5.64 13.49 -8.74
C ALA A 97 -7.13 13.39 -8.44
N THR A 98 -7.63 12.16 -8.29
CA THR A 98 -9.01 11.89 -7.86
C THR A 98 -9.02 11.37 -6.43
N VAL A 99 -10.14 11.55 -5.70
CA VAL A 99 -10.34 10.99 -4.36
C VAL A 99 -11.75 10.42 -4.27
N ASP A 100 -11.89 9.22 -3.69
CA ASP A 100 -13.21 8.58 -3.50
C ASP A 100 -13.85 8.91 -2.14
N ALA A 101 -15.05 8.37 -1.88
CA ALA A 101 -15.77 8.61 -0.63
C ALA A 101 -15.06 7.99 0.62
N GLY A 102 -14.18 7.01 0.42
CA GLY A 102 -13.37 6.39 1.47
C GLY A 102 -12.04 7.11 1.74
N GLY A 103 -11.72 8.15 0.97
CA GLY A 103 -10.43 8.85 1.06
C GLY A 103 -9.31 8.18 0.28
N LEU A 104 -9.60 7.27 -0.65
CA LEU A 104 -8.57 6.71 -1.53
C LEU A 104 -8.26 7.72 -2.65
N VAL A 105 -7.03 8.21 -2.68
CA VAL A 105 -6.52 9.18 -3.66
C VAL A 105 -5.81 8.43 -4.78
N SER A 106 -6.14 8.71 -6.04
CA SER A 106 -5.52 8.09 -7.23
C SER A 106 -4.90 9.15 -8.13
N GLY A 107 -3.67 8.91 -8.60
CA GLY A 107 -2.98 9.79 -9.56
C GLY A 107 -3.58 9.63 -10.96
N ALA A 108 -4.11 10.71 -11.53
CA ALA A 108 -4.71 10.72 -12.87
C ALA A 108 -3.80 11.36 -13.93
N GLY A 109 -3.04 12.39 -13.54
CA GLY A 109 -2.17 13.15 -14.43
C GLY A 109 -1.11 13.90 -13.63
N THR A 110 -0.04 14.31 -14.29
CA THR A 110 1.11 14.93 -13.60
C THR A 110 0.81 16.35 -13.13
N GLY A 111 1.22 16.70 -11.92
CA GLY A 111 1.04 18.03 -11.35
C GLY A 111 0.81 17.99 -9.84
N THR A 112 0.30 19.08 -9.27
CA THR A 112 -0.07 19.16 -7.85
C THR A 112 -1.56 19.44 -7.73
N ALA A 113 -2.23 18.74 -6.82
CA ALA A 113 -3.63 18.95 -6.48
C ALA A 113 -3.80 19.00 -4.96
N ASP A 114 -4.82 19.71 -4.49
CA ASP A 114 -5.23 19.70 -3.08
C ASP A 114 -6.36 18.69 -2.89
N ILE A 115 -6.17 17.79 -1.94
CA ILE A 115 -7.22 16.89 -1.44
C ILE A 115 -7.91 17.60 -0.27
N VAL A 116 -9.22 17.80 -0.40
CA VAL A 116 -10.04 18.60 0.53
C VAL A 116 -11.01 17.69 1.27
N ALA A 117 -11.03 17.79 2.60
CA ALA A 117 -12.07 17.19 3.43
C ALA A 117 -12.96 18.28 4.02
N THR A 118 -14.26 18.22 3.75
CA THR A 118 -15.27 19.15 4.28
C THR A 118 -16.12 18.45 5.34
N SER A 119 -16.29 19.07 6.51
CA SER A 119 -17.12 18.51 7.58
C SER A 119 -18.58 18.37 7.14
N GLN A 120 -19.21 17.23 7.41
CA GLN A 120 -20.66 17.07 7.18
C GLN A 120 -21.50 17.72 8.29
N ALA A 121 -20.92 17.97 9.47
CA ALA A 121 -21.59 18.68 10.55
C ALA A 121 -21.60 20.20 10.34
N ASP A 122 -20.61 20.72 9.62
CA ASP A 122 -20.54 22.13 9.20
C ASP A 122 -19.84 22.22 7.84
N GLY A 123 -20.64 22.37 6.78
CA GLY A 123 -20.15 22.42 5.40
C GLY A 123 -19.28 23.65 5.07
N THR A 124 -19.12 24.60 6.00
CA THR A 124 -18.23 25.75 5.83
C THR A 124 -16.82 25.50 6.34
N VAL A 125 -16.59 24.42 7.10
CA VAL A 125 -15.28 24.07 7.66
C VAL A 125 -14.65 22.93 6.88
N SER A 126 -13.44 23.19 6.37
CA SER A 126 -12.66 22.22 5.59
C SER A 126 -11.19 22.23 5.99
N GLY A 127 -10.48 21.18 5.58
CA GLY A 127 -9.03 21.03 5.66
C GLY A 127 -8.48 20.53 4.34
N THR A 128 -7.21 20.79 4.07
CA THR A 128 -6.55 20.43 2.81
C THR A 128 -5.21 19.75 3.04
N ALA A 129 -4.82 18.89 2.09
CA ALA A 129 -3.47 18.36 1.97
C ALA A 129 -3.07 18.31 0.50
N ALA A 130 -1.88 18.81 0.18
CA ALA A 130 -1.34 18.80 -1.17
C ALA A 130 -0.78 17.42 -1.52
N ILE A 131 -1.15 16.92 -2.70
CA ILE A 131 -0.59 15.72 -3.33
C ILE A 131 0.16 16.12 -4.61
N THR A 132 1.39 15.63 -4.77
CA THR A 132 2.14 15.74 -6.04
C THR A 132 2.02 14.43 -6.80
N VAL A 133 1.56 14.52 -8.04
CA VAL A 133 1.50 13.40 -8.98
C VAL A 133 2.63 13.54 -9.99
N VAL A 134 3.57 12.61 -9.96
CA VAL A 134 4.71 12.56 -10.88
C VAL A 134 4.37 11.66 -12.08
N PRO A 135 5.08 11.80 -13.22
CA PRO A 135 4.88 10.91 -14.35
C PRO A 135 4.92 9.43 -13.95
N ALA A 136 3.97 8.64 -14.45
CA ALA A 136 4.14 7.18 -14.48
C ALA A 136 5.34 6.89 -15.38
N LEU A 137 6.33 6.16 -14.86
CA LEU A 137 7.50 5.81 -15.64
C LEU A 137 7.11 4.75 -16.67
N ALA A 138 6.84 5.19 -17.89
CA ALA A 138 6.73 4.33 -19.05
C ALA A 138 7.91 4.61 -19.98
N VAL A 139 9.07 3.99 -19.71
CA VAL A 139 10.00 3.75 -20.83
C VAL A 139 9.37 2.67 -21.68
N ASN A 140 9.13 2.98 -22.95
CA ASN A 140 8.53 2.05 -23.89
C ASN A 140 9.55 0.95 -24.22
N CYS A 141 9.61 -0.10 -23.39
CA CYS A 141 10.48 -1.27 -23.56
C CYS A 141 10.06 -2.18 -24.72
N SER A 142 9.79 -1.58 -25.88
CA SER A 142 9.38 -2.26 -27.11
C SER A 142 10.53 -3.06 -27.74
N ALA A 143 11.78 -2.63 -27.54
CA ALA A 143 12.98 -3.29 -28.05
C ALA A 143 14.11 -3.23 -27.00
N PRO A 144 14.05 -4.06 -25.94
CA PRO A 144 15.05 -4.05 -24.86
C PRO A 144 16.43 -4.50 -25.36
N GLN A 145 17.48 -3.84 -24.86
CA GLN A 145 18.87 -4.26 -25.05
C GLN A 145 19.22 -5.40 -24.09
N ALA A 146 20.04 -6.37 -24.52
CA ALA A 146 20.46 -7.44 -23.61
C ALA A 146 21.61 -6.96 -22.70
N LEU A 147 21.51 -7.22 -21.40
CA LEU A 147 22.62 -7.03 -20.44
C LEU A 147 22.88 -8.34 -19.70
N THR A 148 24.07 -8.91 -19.86
CA THR A 148 24.41 -10.21 -19.26
C THR A 148 25.93 -10.37 -19.08
N GLY A 149 26.33 -11.35 -18.28
CA GLY A 149 27.72 -11.76 -18.13
C GLY A 149 28.54 -10.89 -17.18
N ALA A 150 29.86 -10.92 -17.35
CA ALA A 150 30.80 -10.21 -16.50
C ALA A 150 31.12 -8.81 -17.05
N ILE A 151 31.04 -7.81 -16.19
CA ILE A 151 31.52 -6.44 -16.40
C ILE A 151 32.87 -6.34 -15.70
N THR A 152 33.94 -6.33 -16.50
CA THR A 152 35.34 -6.28 -16.05
C THR A 152 36.05 -4.99 -16.46
N THR A 153 35.33 -4.11 -17.14
CA THR A 153 35.73 -2.74 -17.48
C THR A 153 34.58 -1.82 -17.15
N ASP A 154 34.85 -0.55 -16.89
CA ASP A 154 33.79 0.44 -16.65
C ASP A 154 32.77 0.43 -17.78
N THR A 155 31.50 0.28 -17.42
CA THR A 155 30.37 0.18 -18.34
C THR A 155 29.30 1.14 -17.88
N THR A 156 28.86 2.01 -18.79
CA THR A 156 27.67 2.84 -18.59
C THR A 156 26.54 2.24 -19.41
N VAL A 157 25.37 2.10 -18.80
CA VAL A 157 24.13 1.80 -19.50
C VAL A 157 23.35 3.11 -19.65
N ASP A 158 23.15 3.49 -20.91
CA ASP A 158 22.41 4.70 -21.27
C ASP A 158 20.93 4.56 -20.91
N ARG A 159 20.22 5.69 -20.81
CA ARG A 159 18.76 5.72 -20.58
C ARG A 159 17.97 4.96 -21.65
N ASP A 160 17.73 3.68 -21.41
CA ASP A 160 16.93 2.78 -22.24
C ASP A 160 16.34 1.62 -21.41
N CYS A 161 15.74 0.64 -22.08
CA CYS A 161 15.30 -0.61 -21.49
C CYS A 161 16.31 -1.73 -21.72
N TYR A 162 16.62 -2.46 -20.66
CA TYR A 162 17.51 -3.62 -20.71
C TYR A 162 16.83 -4.88 -20.20
N ASP A 163 17.05 -5.99 -20.89
CA ASP A 163 16.69 -7.33 -20.45
C ASP A 163 17.90 -8.03 -19.87
N VAL A 164 17.81 -8.33 -18.58
CA VAL A 164 18.83 -9.05 -17.82
C VAL A 164 18.38 -10.51 -17.69
N THR A 165 19.03 -11.38 -18.46
CA THR A 165 18.64 -12.80 -18.58
C THR A 165 19.50 -13.75 -17.76
N GLY A 166 20.54 -13.23 -17.10
CA GLY A 166 21.43 -13.97 -16.21
C GLY A 166 21.96 -13.10 -15.07
N VAL A 167 22.91 -13.61 -14.29
CA VAL A 167 23.58 -12.79 -13.26
C VAL A 167 24.64 -11.91 -13.91
N VAL A 168 24.41 -10.60 -13.89
CA VAL A 168 25.42 -9.60 -14.27
C VAL A 168 26.42 -9.49 -13.12
N THR A 169 27.69 -9.77 -13.36
CA THR A 169 28.73 -9.73 -12.34
C THR A 169 29.68 -8.57 -12.60
N VAL A 170 29.77 -7.61 -11.68
CA VAL A 170 30.71 -6.48 -11.74
C VAL A 170 31.92 -6.80 -10.88
N SER A 171 33.11 -6.85 -11.49
CA SER A 171 34.36 -7.23 -10.83
C SER A 171 35.57 -6.63 -11.53
N GLY A 172 36.79 -6.91 -11.06
CA GLY A 172 38.04 -6.50 -11.72
C GLY A 172 38.33 -4.99 -11.61
N GLY A 173 37.82 -4.30 -10.60
CA GLY A 173 37.92 -2.84 -10.48
C GLY A 173 36.84 -2.08 -11.24
N ALA A 174 35.98 -2.76 -11.99
CA ALA A 174 35.02 -2.14 -12.87
C ALA A 174 33.83 -1.50 -12.15
N THR A 175 33.24 -0.51 -12.80
CA THR A 175 32.03 0.19 -12.37
C THR A 175 30.91 -0.03 -13.37
N LEU A 176 29.75 -0.52 -12.90
CA LEU A 176 28.50 -0.44 -13.65
C LEU A 176 27.81 0.88 -13.28
N THR A 177 27.67 1.78 -14.24
CA THR A 177 26.92 3.03 -14.10
C THR A 177 25.60 2.92 -14.84
N ILE A 178 24.49 3.21 -14.15
CA ILE A 178 23.13 3.20 -14.70
C ILE A 178 22.61 4.62 -14.77
N GLU A 179 22.33 5.11 -15.98
CA GLU A 179 21.83 6.48 -16.17
C GLU A 179 20.39 6.66 -15.66
N PRO A 180 20.01 7.88 -15.22
CA PRO A 180 18.64 8.22 -14.83
C PRO A 180 17.59 7.80 -15.87
N GLY A 181 16.44 7.32 -15.40
CA GLY A 181 15.34 6.90 -16.27
C GLY A 181 15.51 5.54 -16.94
N THR A 182 16.59 4.79 -16.66
CA THR A 182 16.80 3.43 -17.19
C THR A 182 15.83 2.42 -16.58
N ILE A 183 15.29 1.50 -17.39
CA ILE A 183 14.53 0.33 -16.92
C ILE A 183 15.33 -0.94 -17.16
N MET A 184 15.63 -1.68 -16.10
CA MET A 184 16.16 -3.04 -16.20
C MET A 184 15.10 -4.07 -15.81
N ARG A 185 14.85 -5.02 -16.71
CA ARG A 185 13.91 -6.11 -16.53
C ARG A 185 14.66 -7.42 -16.34
N PHE A 186 14.43 -8.04 -15.20
CA PHE A 186 15.15 -9.22 -14.76
C PHE A 186 14.33 -10.48 -15.02
N ALA A 187 14.87 -11.38 -15.85
CA ALA A 187 14.31 -12.71 -16.04
C ALA A 187 14.38 -13.54 -14.75
N ASN A 188 13.75 -14.71 -14.77
CA ASN A 188 13.92 -15.67 -13.67
C ASN A 188 15.41 -15.98 -13.46
N THR A 189 15.83 -16.13 -12.20
CA THR A 189 17.22 -16.43 -11.78
C THR A 189 18.28 -15.39 -12.19
N SER A 190 17.88 -14.22 -12.68
CA SER A 190 18.78 -13.12 -13.01
C SER A 190 18.96 -12.15 -11.83
N GLY A 191 19.99 -11.31 -11.90
CA GLY A 191 20.27 -10.29 -10.89
C GLY A 191 21.57 -9.55 -11.18
N VAL A 192 21.93 -8.62 -10.30
CA VAL A 192 23.22 -7.93 -10.37
C VAL A 192 24.04 -8.30 -9.14
N LYS A 193 25.26 -8.76 -9.36
CA LYS A 193 26.25 -9.10 -8.34
C LYS A 193 27.43 -8.15 -8.48
N VAL A 194 27.70 -7.35 -7.46
CA VAL A 194 28.91 -6.51 -7.39
C VAL A 194 29.89 -7.21 -6.44
N GLU A 195 31.00 -7.71 -6.99
CA GLU A 195 32.05 -8.38 -6.22
C GLU A 195 32.86 -7.36 -5.39
N ILE A 196 33.75 -7.85 -4.53
CA ILE A 196 34.49 -7.03 -3.55
C ILE A 196 35.26 -5.87 -4.21
N ASP A 197 35.69 -6.05 -5.44
CA ASP A 197 36.49 -5.12 -6.24
C ASP A 197 35.67 -4.38 -7.32
N GLY A 198 34.36 -4.57 -7.41
CA GLY A 198 33.49 -3.85 -8.34
C GLY A 198 32.79 -2.64 -7.71
N ALA A 199 32.08 -1.85 -8.51
CA ALA A 199 31.21 -0.78 -8.04
C ALA A 199 29.91 -0.68 -8.85
N LEU A 200 28.82 -0.23 -8.20
CA LEU A 200 27.53 0.05 -8.83
C LEU A 200 27.09 1.49 -8.55
N ILE A 201 26.90 2.27 -9.60
CA ILE A 201 26.35 3.62 -9.52
C ILE A 201 24.98 3.60 -10.20
N ALA A 202 23.90 3.69 -9.42
CA ALA A 202 22.54 3.90 -9.94
C ALA A 202 21.97 5.15 -9.28
N ALA A 203 22.18 6.29 -9.93
CA ALA A 203 21.78 7.60 -9.41
C ALA A 203 20.69 8.21 -10.30
N GLY A 204 19.45 7.76 -10.12
CA GLY A 204 18.28 8.35 -10.76
C GLY A 204 17.92 9.72 -10.18
N THR A 205 16.85 10.31 -10.70
CA THR A 205 16.26 11.56 -10.18
C THR A 205 14.77 11.39 -9.92
N ALA A 206 14.13 12.32 -9.22
CA ALA A 206 12.67 12.29 -9.01
C ALA A 206 11.88 12.28 -10.33
N SER A 207 12.35 13.01 -11.35
CA SER A 207 11.74 13.04 -12.68
C SER A 207 12.14 11.85 -13.56
N GLU A 208 13.29 11.23 -13.28
CA GLU A 208 13.85 10.11 -14.05
C GLU A 208 14.42 9.03 -13.11
N PRO A 209 13.56 8.31 -12.36
CA PRO A 209 13.99 7.24 -11.48
C PRO A 209 14.51 6.07 -12.29
N ILE A 210 15.43 5.31 -11.71
CA ILE A 210 15.89 4.04 -12.29
C ILE A 210 14.94 2.94 -11.79
N VAL A 211 14.46 2.08 -12.69
CA VAL A 211 13.55 0.98 -12.34
C VAL A 211 14.23 -0.36 -12.56
N LEU A 212 14.35 -1.15 -11.49
CA LEU A 212 14.92 -2.49 -11.49
C LEU A 212 13.81 -3.47 -11.13
N ARG A 213 13.26 -4.19 -12.10
CA ARG A 213 12.03 -4.99 -11.89
C ARG A 213 12.10 -6.39 -12.48
N GLY A 214 11.35 -7.32 -11.92
CA GLY A 214 11.11 -8.61 -12.55
C GLY A 214 10.38 -8.47 -13.89
N MET A 215 10.70 -9.31 -14.88
CA MET A 215 9.90 -9.44 -16.12
C MET A 215 8.48 -9.92 -15.86
N VAL A 216 8.26 -10.60 -14.73
CA VAL A 216 6.96 -11.04 -14.23
C VAL A 216 6.67 -10.28 -12.94
N ALA A 217 5.47 -9.71 -12.83
CA ALA A 217 4.99 -8.94 -11.68
C ALA A 217 4.59 -9.85 -10.50
N THR A 218 5.49 -10.72 -10.07
CA THR A 218 5.31 -11.64 -8.94
C THR A 218 6.46 -11.47 -7.96
N PRO A 219 6.22 -11.34 -6.64
CA PRO A 219 7.29 -11.31 -5.64
C PRO A 219 8.29 -12.46 -5.87
N ALA A 220 9.59 -12.22 -5.63
CA ALA A 220 10.63 -13.19 -5.91
C ALA A 220 10.72 -13.64 -7.39
N ALA A 221 10.35 -12.78 -8.35
CA ALA A 221 10.52 -13.06 -9.78
C ALA A 221 12.01 -13.24 -10.15
N TRP A 222 12.90 -12.47 -9.53
CA TRP A 222 14.34 -12.46 -9.79
C TRP A 222 15.16 -12.42 -8.49
N LEU A 223 16.48 -12.58 -8.60
CA LEU A 223 17.36 -12.75 -7.43
C LEU A 223 17.44 -11.48 -6.56
N GLY A 224 17.56 -10.32 -7.19
CA GLY A 224 17.83 -9.05 -6.51
C GLY A 224 19.22 -8.49 -6.82
N LEU A 225 19.60 -7.47 -6.06
CA LEU A 225 20.93 -6.86 -6.08
C LEU A 225 21.77 -7.45 -4.94
N HIS A 226 22.98 -7.87 -5.25
CA HIS A 226 23.94 -8.41 -4.29
C HIS A 226 25.25 -7.62 -4.35
N VAL A 227 25.46 -6.69 -3.41
CA VAL A 227 26.59 -5.75 -3.41
C VAL A 227 27.58 -6.10 -2.30
N ARG A 228 28.58 -6.92 -2.61
CA ARG A 228 29.65 -7.32 -1.67
C ARG A 228 30.73 -6.25 -1.53
N SER A 229 30.85 -5.38 -2.52
CA SER A 229 31.84 -4.31 -2.58
C SER A 229 31.71 -3.33 -1.41
N GLY A 230 32.85 -3.01 -0.79
CA GLY A 230 32.98 -1.93 0.19
C GLY A 230 33.22 -0.55 -0.44
N ASP A 231 33.21 -0.44 -1.77
CA ASP A 231 33.52 0.81 -2.47
C ASP A 231 32.48 1.90 -2.12
N PRO A 232 32.91 3.10 -1.68
CA PRO A 232 32.00 4.18 -1.32
C PRO A 232 31.22 4.78 -2.50
N ARG A 233 31.61 4.45 -3.75
CA ARG A 233 30.87 4.82 -4.95
C ARG A 233 29.58 4.02 -5.13
N ASN A 234 29.41 2.91 -4.40
CA ASN A 234 28.17 2.13 -4.45
C ASN A 234 26.97 2.97 -4.00
N VAL A 235 26.10 3.36 -4.94
CA VAL A 235 24.98 4.27 -4.68
C VAL A 235 23.70 3.80 -5.37
N LEU A 236 22.60 3.87 -4.62
CA LEU A 236 21.23 3.82 -5.12
C LEU A 236 20.53 5.13 -4.72
N ASP A 237 20.16 5.95 -5.70
CA ASP A 237 19.44 7.22 -5.53
C ASP A 237 18.25 7.25 -6.51
N HIS A 238 17.03 7.52 -6.01
CA HIS A 238 15.78 7.44 -6.79
C HIS A 238 15.69 6.15 -7.64
N VAL A 239 15.91 5.01 -6.98
CA VAL A 239 15.82 3.67 -7.58
C VAL A 239 14.59 2.94 -7.06
N THR A 240 13.73 2.46 -7.95
CA THR A 240 12.63 1.55 -7.61
C THR A 240 13.07 0.12 -7.88
N VAL A 241 12.99 -0.74 -6.87
CA VAL A 241 13.27 -2.17 -7.00
C VAL A 241 11.96 -2.94 -6.80
N GLU A 242 11.51 -3.64 -7.85
CA GLU A 242 10.22 -4.35 -7.85
C GLU A 242 10.39 -5.86 -8.02
N TYR A 243 9.57 -6.66 -7.32
CA TYR A 243 9.41 -8.10 -7.54
C TYR A 243 10.71 -8.92 -7.34
N ALA A 244 11.65 -8.41 -6.55
CA ALA A 244 12.94 -9.05 -6.26
C ALA A 244 12.82 -10.12 -5.14
N GLY A 245 13.93 -10.78 -4.80
CA GLY A 245 14.07 -11.53 -3.55
C GLY A 245 13.89 -13.05 -3.62
N ARG A 246 14.19 -13.69 -4.77
CA ARG A 246 14.02 -15.15 -4.95
C ARG A 246 14.85 -16.04 -4.00
N HIS A 247 15.91 -15.55 -3.38
CA HIS A 247 16.71 -16.35 -2.44
C HIS A 247 17.05 -15.62 -1.14
N ASN A 248 17.08 -16.40 -0.04
CA ASN A 248 17.56 -16.03 1.29
C ASN A 248 19.09 -15.91 1.38
N THR A 249 19.81 -16.00 0.25
CA THR A 249 21.24 -15.69 0.16
C THR A 249 21.41 -14.18 0.06
N SER A 250 20.97 -13.53 1.13
CA SER A 250 21.42 -12.22 1.57
C SER A 250 21.44 -11.12 0.52
N PHE A 251 20.55 -10.15 0.68
CA PHE A 251 20.92 -8.76 0.49
C PHE A 251 22.06 -8.43 1.48
N HIS A 252 23.26 -8.99 1.27
CA HIS A 252 24.48 -8.45 1.83
C HIS A 252 24.77 -7.24 0.96
N ASN A 253 24.18 -6.11 1.32
CA ASN A 253 24.79 -4.85 1.00
C ASN A 253 25.98 -4.70 1.94
N SER A 254 27.12 -4.27 1.42
CA SER A 254 28.12 -3.67 2.29
C SER A 254 27.44 -2.53 3.05
N ALA A 255 27.81 -2.35 4.33
CA ALA A 255 27.37 -1.22 5.14
C ALA A 255 27.69 0.16 4.53
N GLN A 256 28.51 0.19 3.46
CA GLN A 256 28.90 1.38 2.72
C GLN A 256 28.02 1.66 1.48
N THR A 257 27.08 0.79 1.12
CA THR A 257 26.14 1.07 0.03
C THR A 257 25.23 2.23 0.44
N GLN A 258 25.27 3.32 -0.32
CA GLN A 258 24.49 4.51 -0.01
C GLN A 258 23.08 4.37 -0.58
N PHE A 259 22.09 4.23 0.29
CA PHE A 259 20.67 4.35 -0.05
C PHE A 259 20.25 5.80 0.18
N ARG A 260 19.94 6.50 -0.90
CA ARG A 260 19.58 7.93 -0.88
C ARG A 260 18.06 8.09 -1.05
N SER A 261 17.62 9.33 -1.21
CA SER A 261 16.22 9.71 -1.33
C SER A 261 15.52 8.94 -2.46
N GLY A 262 14.22 8.70 -2.30
CA GLY A 262 13.39 8.13 -3.37
C GLY A 262 13.62 6.65 -3.67
N VAL A 263 14.44 5.93 -2.89
CA VAL A 263 14.56 4.47 -3.04
C VAL A 263 13.28 3.79 -2.54
N ARG A 264 12.67 2.96 -3.40
CA ARG A 264 11.43 2.21 -3.09
C ARG A 264 11.65 0.72 -3.28
N LEU A 265 11.16 -0.10 -2.35
CA LEU A 265 11.12 -1.56 -2.44
C LEU A 265 9.65 -1.99 -2.55
N ALA A 266 9.29 -2.66 -3.65
CA ALA A 266 7.93 -3.07 -3.95
C ALA A 266 7.82 -4.56 -4.33
#